data_AF-A0A522STN8-F1
#
_entry.id   AF-A0A522STN8-F1
#
_cell.length_a   1.000
_cell.length_b   1.000
_cell.length_c   1.000
_cell.angle_alpha   90.00
_cell.angle_beta   90.00
_cell.angle_gamma   90.00
#
_symmetry.space_group_name_H-M   'P 1'
#
loop_
_entity.id
_entity.type
_entity.pdbx_description
1 polymer ?
#
loop_
_entity_poly.entity_id
_entity_poly.type
_entity_poly.pdbx_seq_one_letter_code
_entity_poly.pdbx_strand_id
1 'polypeptide(L)'
;MSVNKNILKELEELVPGFGWPEKHADFEVPEGYFTELPDTVLNRINGHEREELPVPLSRENAFDTPAGYFENLPLRILNKINEENKKTPLVRLPRSRRKWPNWAAAAAIAAFVAAGGMLWLIPPRLQNNPQASISFNQQLASVSNQAIEQYLSTQINSSNMNEVYKNLSDQDLQDALTSGLSTSAIKEYLQNNEPDSSSF
;
A
#
# COMPACT_ATOMS: atom_id res chain seq x y z
N MET A 1 12.08 34.97 10.26
CA MET A 1 10.63 34.80 10.47
C MET A 1 10.37 33.40 10.99
N SER A 2 9.60 33.24 12.08
CA SER A 2 9.24 31.93 12.62
C SER A 2 7.97 31.41 11.95
N VAL A 3 7.97 30.15 11.56
CA VAL A 3 6.85 29.48 10.92
C VAL A 3 5.68 29.39 11.92
N ASN A 4 4.50 29.87 11.52
CA ASN A 4 3.33 29.80 12.36
C ASN A 4 2.71 28.39 12.25
N LYS A 5 2.77 27.64 13.35
CA LYS A 5 2.28 26.25 13.43
C LYS A 5 0.78 26.12 13.12
N ASN A 6 -0.01 27.17 13.34
CA ASN A 6 -1.43 27.15 13.02
C ASN A 6 -1.67 27.11 11.50
N ILE A 7 -0.88 27.87 10.73
CA ILE A 7 -0.97 27.92 9.27
C ILE A 7 -0.63 26.55 8.66
N LEU A 8 0.39 25.86 9.17
CA LEU A 8 0.75 24.52 8.69
C LEU A 8 -0.37 23.50 8.93
N LYS A 9 -1.04 23.59 10.08
CA LYS A 9 -2.16 22.72 10.42
C LYS A 9 -3.36 22.95 9.50
N GLU A 10 -3.71 24.21 9.24
CA GLU A 10 -4.78 24.57 8.29
C GLU A 10 -4.46 24.08 6.87
N LEU A 11 -3.21 24.20 6.43
CA LEU A 11 -2.77 23.74 5.11
C LEU A 11 -2.76 22.21 4.97
N GLU A 12 -2.43 21.48 6.05
CA GLU A 12 -2.50 20.01 6.08
C GLU A 12 -3.95 19.50 6.01
N GLU A 13 -4.89 20.22 6.63
CA GLU A 13 -6.32 19.90 6.54
C GLU A 13 -6.87 20.11 5.12
N LEU A 14 -6.42 21.16 4.42
CA LEU A 14 -6.83 21.43 3.04
C LEU A 14 -6.22 20.46 2.03
N VAL A 15 -4.94 20.08 2.20
CA VAL A 15 -4.24 19.16 1.30
C VAL A 15 -3.46 18.14 2.11
N PRO A 16 -4.10 17.03 2.51
CA PRO A 16 -3.45 16.00 3.30
C PRO A 16 -2.33 15.33 2.51
N GLY A 17 -1.15 15.20 3.14
CA GLY A 17 0.00 14.48 2.58
C GLY A 17 0.84 15.25 1.56
N PHE A 18 0.59 16.55 1.35
CA PHE A 18 1.39 17.38 0.42
C PHE A 18 2.83 17.62 0.91
N GLY A 19 3.10 17.50 2.20
CA GLY A 19 4.44 17.71 2.77
C GLY A 19 4.89 19.16 2.61
N TRP A 20 4.13 20.09 3.20
CA TRP A 20 4.40 21.53 3.10
C TRP A 20 5.83 21.86 3.59
N PRO A 21 6.62 22.63 2.81
CA PRO A 21 7.98 22.97 3.20
C PRO A 21 7.96 23.77 4.50
N GLU A 22 8.60 23.23 5.55
CA GLU A 22 8.70 23.91 6.85
C GLU A 22 9.51 25.21 6.75
N LYS A 23 10.45 25.31 5.81
CA LYS A 23 11.21 26.53 5.56
C LYS A 23 10.55 27.30 4.42
N HIS A 24 10.14 28.54 4.67
CA HIS A 24 9.78 29.46 3.60
C HIS A 24 10.95 29.54 2.61
N ALA A 25 10.65 29.40 1.31
CA ALA A 25 11.65 29.70 0.30
C ALA A 25 12.13 31.15 0.50
N ASP A 26 13.43 31.39 0.41
CA ASP A 26 14.10 32.67 0.71
C ASP A 26 13.78 33.74 -0.38
N PHE A 27 12.49 33.94 -0.68
CA PHE A 27 11.96 34.95 -1.58
C PHE A 27 11.47 36.12 -0.74
N GLU A 28 12.24 37.20 -0.78
CA GLU A 28 11.81 38.49 -0.29
C GLU A 28 11.25 39.29 -1.47
N VAL A 29 10.08 39.91 -1.26
CA VAL A 29 9.57 40.87 -2.23
C VAL A 29 10.38 42.15 -2.12
N PRO A 30 10.68 42.85 -3.23
CA PRO A 30 11.32 44.15 -3.19
C PRO A 30 10.52 45.14 -2.33
N GLU A 31 11.23 46.09 -1.72
CA GLU A 31 10.60 47.21 -1.05
C GLU A 31 9.66 47.94 -2.02
N GLY A 32 8.47 48.32 -1.55
CA GLY A 32 7.47 49.00 -2.38
C GLY A 32 6.65 48.10 -3.33
N TYR A 33 6.90 46.79 -3.39
CA TYR A 33 6.19 45.89 -4.32
C TYR A 33 4.67 46.03 -4.24
N PHE A 34 4.08 45.93 -3.04
CA PHE A 34 2.62 45.99 -2.90
C PHE A 34 2.02 47.39 -3.02
N THR A 35 2.84 48.44 -2.84
CA THR A 35 2.39 49.83 -2.97
C THR A 35 2.43 50.31 -4.42
N GLU A 36 3.45 49.90 -5.18
CA GLU A 36 3.70 50.39 -6.54
C GLU A 36 3.11 49.47 -7.62
N LEU A 37 2.92 48.17 -7.33
CA LEU A 37 2.38 47.21 -8.30
C LEU A 37 1.01 47.60 -8.85
N PRO A 38 0.01 48.02 -8.04
CA PRO A 38 -1.30 48.38 -8.57
C PRO A 38 -1.22 49.51 -9.60
N ASP A 39 -0.47 50.57 -9.30
CA ASP A 39 -0.28 51.71 -10.17
C ASP A 39 0.52 51.34 -11.42
N THR A 40 1.58 50.53 -11.26
CA THR A 40 2.40 50.02 -12.37
C THR A 40 1.57 49.16 -13.33
N VAL A 41 0.71 48.28 -12.82
CA VAL A 41 -0.17 47.43 -13.64
C VAL A 41 -1.21 48.28 -14.37
N LEU A 42 -1.83 49.26 -13.69
CA LEU A 42 -2.81 50.16 -14.31
C LEU A 42 -2.16 51.03 -15.40
N ASN A 43 -0.96 51.56 -15.16
CA ASN A 43 -0.21 52.36 -16.14
C ASN A 43 0.17 51.54 -17.39
N ARG A 44 0.53 50.27 -17.21
CA ARG A 44 0.80 49.33 -18.32
C ARG A 44 -0.45 48.99 -19.12
N ILE A 45 -1.58 48.74 -18.45
CA ILE A 45 -2.86 48.44 -19.13
C ILE A 45 -3.36 49.66 -19.91
N ASN A 46 -3.25 50.85 -19.32
CA ASN A 46 -3.69 52.10 -19.93
C ASN A 46 -2.71 52.63 -20.99
N GLY A 47 -1.60 51.93 -21.23
CA GLY A 47 -0.67 52.20 -22.32
C GLY A 47 0.19 53.45 -22.15
N HIS A 48 0.31 53.97 -20.92
CA HIS A 48 1.12 55.15 -20.62
C HIS A 48 2.62 54.85 -20.62
N GLU A 49 3.01 53.59 -20.47
CA GLU A 49 4.37 53.09 -20.61
C GLU A 49 4.39 51.91 -21.60
N ARG A 50 4.43 52.23 -22.90
CA ARG A 50 4.86 51.26 -23.91
C ARG A 50 6.38 51.16 -23.87
N GLU A 51 6.93 50.60 -22.80
CA GLU A 51 8.22 49.94 -22.93
C GLU A 51 8.00 48.80 -23.91
N GLU A 52 8.71 48.84 -25.03
CA GLU A 52 8.78 47.74 -25.96
C GLU A 52 9.22 46.51 -25.16
N LEU A 53 8.26 45.60 -24.90
CA LEU A 53 8.56 44.33 -24.25
C LEU A 53 9.76 43.72 -24.99
N PRO A 54 10.77 43.16 -24.30
CA PRO A 54 11.96 42.60 -24.95
C PRO A 54 11.67 41.47 -25.94
N VAL A 55 10.40 41.05 -26.02
CA VAL A 55 9.89 40.08 -26.96
C VAL A 55 8.64 40.71 -27.61
N PRO A 56 8.58 40.85 -28.95
CA PRO A 56 7.33 41.21 -29.59
C PRO A 56 6.32 40.12 -29.23
N LEU A 57 5.29 40.48 -28.48
CA LEU A 57 4.11 39.64 -28.30
C LEU A 57 3.40 39.57 -29.65
N SER A 58 3.89 38.72 -30.55
CA SER A 58 3.20 38.38 -31.77
C SER A 58 1.82 37.86 -31.38
N ARG A 59 0.75 38.45 -31.92
CA ARG A 59 -0.63 37.96 -31.72
C ARG A 59 -0.88 36.63 -32.43
N GLU A 60 0.14 36.05 -33.05
CA GLU A 60 0.11 34.70 -33.58
C GLU A 60 0.09 33.72 -32.39
N ASN A 61 -0.96 32.89 -32.35
CA ASN A 61 -1.07 31.85 -31.35
C ASN A 61 0.16 30.93 -31.45
N ALA A 62 1.07 31.02 -30.47
CA ALA A 62 2.25 30.16 -30.39
C ALA A 62 1.92 28.68 -30.15
N PHE A 63 0.64 28.38 -29.90
CA PHE A 63 0.12 27.05 -29.66
C PHE A 63 -0.91 26.73 -30.75
N ASP A 64 -0.43 26.22 -31.87
CA ASP A 64 -1.28 25.57 -32.86
C ASP A 64 -0.96 24.08 -32.92
N THR A 65 -1.98 23.26 -33.15
CA THR A 65 -1.79 21.82 -33.29
C THR A 65 -1.42 21.48 -34.73
N PRO A 66 -0.53 20.51 -34.97
CA PRO A 66 -0.24 20.06 -36.33
C PRO A 66 -1.52 19.64 -37.07
N ALA A 67 -1.57 19.90 -38.38
CA ALA A 67 -2.69 19.50 -39.22
C ALA A 67 -3.00 18.00 -39.07
N GLY A 68 -4.27 17.67 -38.88
CA GLY A 68 -4.72 16.28 -38.69
C GLY A 68 -4.35 15.65 -37.34
N TYR A 69 -3.90 16.42 -36.34
CA TYR A 69 -3.58 15.91 -35.00
C TYR A 69 -4.76 15.13 -34.40
N PHE A 70 -5.94 15.75 -34.34
CA PHE A 70 -7.13 15.13 -33.75
C PHE A 70 -7.74 14.03 -34.62
N GLU A 71 -7.56 14.08 -35.94
CA GLU A 71 -8.03 13.02 -36.86
C GLU A 71 -7.22 11.72 -36.67
N ASN A 72 -5.92 11.84 -36.44
CA ASN A 72 -5.01 10.71 -36.30
C ASN A 72 -4.84 10.23 -34.84
N LEU A 73 -5.21 11.04 -33.85
CA LEU A 73 -5.05 10.74 -32.43
C LEU A 73 -5.80 9.46 -31.99
N PRO A 74 -7.08 9.23 -32.37
CA PRO A 74 -7.78 8.00 -32.02
C PRO A 74 -7.09 6.74 -32.55
N LEU A 75 -6.66 6.76 -33.82
CA LEU A 75 -5.94 5.66 -34.44
C LEU A 75 -4.59 5.39 -33.75
N ARG A 76 -3.86 6.44 -33.39
CA ARG A 76 -2.59 6.33 -32.66
C ARG A 76 -2.77 5.71 -31.28
N ILE A 77 -3.83 6.09 -30.55
CA ILE A 77 -4.15 5.52 -29.24
C ILE A 77 -4.52 4.04 -29.37
N LEU A 78 -5.41 3.70 -30.31
CA LEU A 78 -5.82 2.31 -30.54
C LEU A 78 -4.64 1.42 -30.95
N ASN A 79 -3.74 1.91 -31.80
CA ASN A 79 -2.54 1.18 -32.18
C ASN A 79 -1.61 0.95 -30.99
N LYS A 80 -1.42 1.95 -30.12
CA LYS A 80 -0.62 1.79 -28.89
C LYS A 80 -1.19 0.76 -27.93
N ILE A 81 -2.50 0.77 -27.70
CA ILE A 81 -3.18 -0.21 -26.83
C ILE A 81 -3.04 -1.64 -27.38
N ASN A 82 -3.13 -1.79 -28.71
CA ASN A 82 -2.97 -3.07 -29.38
C ASN A 82 -1.50 -3.55 -29.39
N GLU A 83 -0.53 -2.64 -29.49
CA GLU A 83 0.90 -2.95 -29.38
C GLU A 83 1.29 -3.37 -27.95
N GLU A 84 0.69 -2.79 -26.92
CA GLU A 84 0.95 -3.14 -25.51
C GLU A 84 0.45 -4.55 -25.15
N ASN A 85 -0.52 -5.08 -25.90
CA ASN A 85 -0.97 -6.48 -25.80
C ASN A 85 -0.06 -7.49 -26.52
N LYS A 86 1.00 -7.02 -27.21
CA LYS A 86 1.98 -7.90 -27.82
C LYS A 86 2.87 -8.44 -26.71
N LYS A 87 2.47 -9.59 -26.14
CA LYS A 87 3.19 -10.40 -25.15
C LYS A 87 4.70 -10.22 -25.33
N THR A 88 5.30 -9.41 -24.48
CA THR A 88 6.75 -9.26 -24.42
C THR A 88 7.33 -10.66 -24.28
N PRO A 89 8.34 -11.04 -25.09
CA PRO A 89 8.92 -12.36 -24.94
C PRO A 89 9.46 -12.44 -23.52
N LEU A 90 8.86 -13.28 -22.68
CA LEU A 90 9.42 -13.64 -21.39
C LEU A 90 10.76 -14.30 -21.68
N VAL A 91 11.84 -13.52 -21.64
CA VAL A 91 13.20 -14.05 -21.66
C VAL A 91 13.39 -14.74 -20.32
N ARG A 92 13.19 -16.06 -20.31
CA ARG A 92 13.52 -16.90 -19.17
C ARG A 92 15.03 -16.84 -18.99
N LEU A 93 15.48 -16.07 -18.00
CA LEU A 93 16.87 -16.07 -17.57
C LEU A 93 17.30 -17.52 -17.29
N PRO A 94 18.46 -17.98 -17.77
CA PRO A 94 18.94 -19.31 -17.46
C PRO A 94 19.17 -19.39 -15.95
N ARG A 95 18.35 -20.18 -15.26
CA ARG A 95 18.47 -20.42 -13.82
C ARG A 95 19.76 -21.22 -13.60
N SER A 96 20.86 -20.51 -13.35
CA SER A 96 22.16 -21.13 -13.12
C SER A 96 22.06 -22.11 -11.95
N ARG A 97 22.11 -23.41 -12.23
CA ARG A 97 22.27 -24.44 -11.20
C ARG A 97 23.72 -24.43 -10.78
N ARG A 98 24.06 -23.54 -9.84
CA ARG A 98 25.35 -23.50 -9.18
C ARG A 98 25.58 -24.87 -8.52
N LYS A 99 26.33 -25.75 -9.19
CA LYS A 99 26.66 -27.08 -8.67
C LYS A 99 27.77 -26.92 -7.63
N TRP A 100 27.43 -27.06 -6.36
CA TRP A 100 28.42 -27.26 -5.30
C TRP A 100 28.23 -28.63 -4.62
N PRO A 101 28.47 -29.78 -5.28
CA PRO A 101 28.30 -31.06 -4.61
C PRO A 101 29.63 -31.76 -4.40
N ASN A 102 30.60 -31.11 -3.74
CA ASN A 102 31.82 -31.81 -3.33
C ASN A 102 32.03 -31.83 -1.81
N TRP A 103 31.25 -31.08 -1.04
CA TRP A 103 31.37 -31.04 0.44
C TRP A 103 30.27 -31.82 1.16
N ALA A 104 29.23 -32.24 0.44
CA ALA A 104 28.13 -33.03 0.99
C ALA A 104 28.57 -34.44 1.41
N ALA A 105 29.45 -35.09 0.62
CA ALA A 105 29.98 -36.41 0.96
C ALA A 105 30.86 -36.37 2.22
N ALA A 106 31.73 -35.36 2.36
CA ALA A 106 32.56 -35.19 3.54
C ALA A 106 31.72 -34.87 4.79
N ALA A 107 30.71 -33.99 4.67
CA ALA A 107 29.79 -33.70 5.76
C ALA A 107 28.96 -34.93 6.16
N ALA A 108 28.52 -35.74 5.19
CA ALA A 108 27.80 -36.98 5.46
C ALA A 108 28.66 -38.00 6.21
N ILE A 109 29.93 -38.16 5.83
CA ILE A 109 30.87 -39.05 6.52
C ILE A 109 31.15 -38.53 7.94
N ALA A 110 31.42 -37.22 8.10
CA ALA A 110 31.64 -36.63 9.41
C ALA A 110 30.41 -36.75 10.33
N ALA A 111 29.20 -36.54 9.79
CA ALA A 111 27.95 -36.72 10.51
C ALA A 111 27.70 -38.18 10.90
N PHE A 112 28.03 -39.15 10.05
CA PHE A 112 27.91 -40.57 10.37
C PHE A 112 28.86 -41.00 11.49
N VAL A 113 30.11 -40.52 11.46
CA VAL A 113 31.10 -40.83 12.50
C VAL A 113 30.70 -40.17 13.82
N ALA A 114 30.26 -38.91 13.78
CA ALA A 114 29.78 -38.20 14.97
C ALA A 114 28.51 -38.83 15.55
N ALA A 115 27.52 -39.14 14.73
CA ALA A 115 26.27 -39.77 15.17
C ALA A 115 26.50 -41.19 15.67
N GLY A 116 27.33 -42.00 14.98
CA GLY A 116 27.68 -43.35 15.40
C GLY A 116 28.45 -43.37 16.73
N GLY A 117 29.41 -42.46 16.92
CA GLY A 117 30.12 -42.30 18.18
C GLY A 117 29.20 -41.80 19.30
N MET A 118 28.33 -40.83 19.01
CA MET A 118 27.37 -40.28 19.99
C MET A 118 26.32 -41.31 20.40
N LEU A 119 25.79 -42.11 19.46
CA LEU A 119 24.83 -43.19 19.75
C LEU A 119 25.44 -44.32 20.57
N TRP A 120 26.75 -44.57 20.47
CA TRP A 120 27.43 -45.59 21.27
C TRP A 120 27.67 -45.15 22.73
N LEU A 121 27.75 -43.84 22.98
CA LEU A 121 27.96 -43.25 24.32
C LEU A 121 26.66 -42.92 25.05
N ILE A 122 25.50 -42.94 24.39
CA ILE A 122 24.19 -42.69 25.00
C ILE A 122 23.56 -44.03 25.41
N PRO A 123 23.29 -44.29 26.71
CA PRO A 123 22.61 -45.51 27.13
C PRO A 123 21.19 -45.57 26.52
N PRO A 124 20.67 -46.74 26.14
CA PRO A 124 19.37 -46.87 25.51
C PRO A 124 18.26 -46.56 26.51
N ARG A 125 17.89 -45.30 26.63
CA ARG A 125 16.62 -44.87 27.20
C ARG A 125 15.98 -43.96 26.16
N LEU A 126 14.70 -44.22 25.91
CA LEU A 126 13.81 -43.60 24.92
C LEU A 126 13.69 -44.33 23.57
N GLN A 127 13.41 -45.64 23.65
CA GLN A 127 12.61 -46.31 22.62
C GLN A 127 11.13 -46.07 22.97
N ASN A 128 10.38 -45.47 22.05
CA ASN A 128 8.91 -45.34 21.99
C ASN A 128 8.27 -44.13 22.70
N ASN A 129 8.08 -43.03 21.95
CA ASN A 129 6.89 -42.20 22.10
C ASN A 129 6.42 -41.69 20.73
N PRO A 130 5.41 -42.31 20.09
CA PRO A 130 4.88 -41.89 18.80
C PRO A 130 3.82 -40.79 18.98
N GLN A 131 4.17 -39.69 19.64
CA GLN A 131 3.24 -38.58 19.85
C GLN A 131 3.97 -37.23 19.94
N ALA A 132 4.64 -36.88 18.86
CA ALA A 132 5.11 -35.52 18.61
C ALA A 132 4.49 -34.97 17.31
N SER A 133 3.20 -35.19 17.11
CA SER A 133 2.40 -34.35 16.22
C SER A 133 1.84 -33.21 17.06
N ILE A 134 2.49 -32.05 17.03
CA ILE A 134 1.91 -30.83 17.57
C ILE A 134 0.68 -30.52 16.72
N SER A 135 -0.51 -30.81 17.24
CA SER A 135 -1.75 -30.64 16.50
C SER A 135 -2.08 -29.14 16.39
N PHE A 136 -2.43 -28.67 15.20
CA PHE A 136 -2.78 -27.27 14.93
C PHE A 136 -3.89 -26.76 15.87
N ASN A 137 -4.83 -27.63 16.24
CA ASN A 137 -5.87 -27.32 17.23
C ASN A 137 -5.31 -26.97 18.62
N GLN A 138 -4.18 -27.56 19.03
CA GLN A 138 -3.52 -27.23 20.30
C GLN A 138 -2.83 -25.87 20.24
N GLN A 139 -2.34 -25.48 19.06
CA GLN A 139 -1.77 -24.15 18.84
C GLN A 139 -2.86 -23.08 18.83
N LEU A 140 -4.01 -23.35 18.21
CA LEU A 140 -5.19 -22.48 18.26
C LEU A 140 -5.71 -22.31 19.68
N ALA A 141 -5.77 -23.39 20.46
CA ALA A 141 -6.20 -23.34 21.86
C ALA A 141 -5.23 -22.54 22.77
N SER A 142 -3.98 -22.38 22.34
CA SER A 142 -2.96 -21.60 23.07
C SER A 142 -2.88 -20.13 22.66
N VAL A 143 -3.70 -19.69 21.69
CA VAL A 143 -3.76 -18.27 21.33
C VAL A 143 -4.40 -17.50 22.48
N SER A 144 -3.68 -16.51 23.01
CA SER A 144 -4.19 -15.71 24.13
C SER A 144 -5.21 -14.68 23.68
N ASN A 145 -6.18 -14.36 24.55
CA ASN A 145 -7.17 -13.30 24.28
C ASN A 145 -6.50 -11.97 23.94
N GLN A 146 -5.37 -11.63 24.59
CA GLN A 146 -4.62 -10.41 24.30
C GLN A 146 -4.05 -10.39 22.88
N ALA A 147 -3.56 -11.53 22.38
CA ALA A 147 -3.07 -11.64 21.01
C ALA A 147 -4.21 -11.52 19.98
N ILE A 148 -5.39 -12.06 20.32
CA ILE A 148 -6.60 -11.93 19.51
C ILE A 148 -7.05 -10.47 19.47
N GLU A 149 -7.09 -9.78 20.61
CA GLU A 149 -7.43 -8.36 20.73
C GLU A 149 -6.46 -7.46 19.97
N GLN A 150 -5.16 -7.77 20.03
CA GLN A 150 -4.14 -7.03 19.29
C GLN A 150 -4.27 -7.25 17.78
N TYR A 151 -4.57 -8.47 17.33
CA TYR A 151 -4.84 -8.77 15.92
C TYR A 151 -6.11 -8.06 15.43
N LEU A 152 -7.19 -8.12 16.22
CA LEU A 152 -8.44 -7.44 15.88
C LEU A 152 -8.26 -5.92 15.83
N SER A 153 -7.55 -5.31 16.77
CA SER A 153 -7.30 -3.86 16.74
C SER A 153 -6.38 -3.42 15.60
N THR A 154 -5.39 -4.24 15.22
CA THR A 154 -4.49 -3.91 14.10
C THR A 154 -5.13 -4.12 12.73
N GLN A 155 -6.04 -5.09 12.61
CA GLN A 155 -6.78 -5.37 11.37
C GLN A 155 -8.05 -4.51 11.21
N ILE A 156 -8.72 -4.18 12.32
CA ILE A 156 -9.90 -3.30 12.35
C ILE A 156 -9.43 -1.87 12.60
N ASN A 157 -8.76 -1.29 11.61
CA ASN A 157 -8.54 0.16 11.54
C ASN A 157 -9.73 0.82 10.83
N SER A 158 -9.95 2.12 11.08
CA SER A 158 -11.06 2.93 10.53
C SER A 158 -11.24 2.81 9.01
N SER A 159 -10.18 2.49 8.29
CA SER A 159 -10.17 2.23 6.84
C SER A 159 -10.92 0.95 6.43
N ASN A 160 -10.79 -0.14 7.20
CA ASN A 160 -11.43 -1.44 6.92
C ASN A 160 -12.88 -1.48 7.45
N MET A 161 -13.18 -0.71 8.50
CA MET A 161 -14.55 -0.55 9.00
C MET A 161 -15.49 -0.02 7.91
N ASN A 162 -14.99 0.83 7.01
CA ASN A 162 -15.79 1.39 5.92
C ASN A 162 -16.18 0.35 4.85
N GLU A 163 -15.45 -0.76 4.72
CA GLU A 163 -15.85 -1.89 3.87
C GLU A 163 -16.82 -2.83 4.58
N VAL A 164 -16.68 -2.96 5.90
CA VAL A 164 -17.66 -3.67 6.75
C VAL A 164 -19.01 -2.98 6.65
N TYR A 165 -19.09 -1.65 6.82
CA TYR A 165 -20.34 -0.89 6.67
C TYR A 165 -20.93 -0.89 5.25
N LYS A 166 -20.13 -1.13 4.21
CA LYS A 166 -20.63 -1.23 2.82
C LYS A 166 -21.27 -2.58 2.51
N ASN A 167 -20.91 -3.63 3.25
CA ASN A 167 -21.35 -5.00 3.01
C ASN A 167 -22.43 -5.46 4.02
N LEU A 168 -22.64 -4.73 5.11
CA LEU A 168 -23.77 -4.90 6.00
C LEU A 168 -24.91 -3.97 5.56
N SER A 169 -26.12 -4.49 5.39
CA SER A 169 -27.27 -3.62 5.09
C SER A 169 -27.64 -2.82 6.34
N ASP A 170 -28.23 -1.64 6.16
CA ASP A 170 -28.68 -0.78 7.28
C ASP A 170 -29.63 -1.54 8.24
N GLN A 171 -30.33 -2.55 7.72
CA GLN A 171 -31.25 -3.40 8.47
C GLN A 171 -30.50 -4.37 9.41
N ASP A 172 -29.36 -4.92 8.98
CA ASP A 172 -28.55 -5.83 9.79
C ASP A 172 -27.81 -5.08 10.92
N LEU A 173 -27.45 -3.82 10.67
CA LEU A 173 -26.87 -2.94 11.68
C LEU A 173 -27.90 -2.54 12.75
N GLN A 174 -29.15 -2.29 12.34
CA GLN A 174 -30.24 -1.97 13.25
C GLN A 174 -30.58 -3.16 14.16
N ASP A 175 -30.61 -4.38 13.61
CA ASP A 175 -30.85 -5.62 14.36
C ASP A 175 -29.68 -5.93 15.31
N ALA A 176 -28.44 -5.72 14.90
CA ALA A 176 -27.27 -5.91 15.78
C ALA A 176 -27.23 -4.94 16.96
N LEU A 177 -27.70 -3.70 16.77
CA LEU A 177 -27.77 -2.67 17.81
C LEU A 177 -28.96 -2.85 18.77
N THR A 178 -30.08 -3.42 18.30
CA THR A 178 -31.31 -3.57 19.09
C THR A 178 -31.43 -4.92 19.77
N SER A 179 -30.92 -6.00 19.18
CA SER A 179 -30.98 -7.33 19.81
C SER A 179 -29.86 -7.58 20.81
N GLY A 180 -28.76 -6.82 20.72
CA GLY A 180 -27.48 -7.23 21.29
C GLY A 180 -27.03 -8.56 20.66
N LEU A 181 -25.73 -8.82 20.55
CA LEU A 181 -25.27 -10.14 20.11
C LEU A 181 -25.66 -11.19 21.18
N SER A 182 -26.91 -11.67 21.14
CA SER A 182 -27.41 -12.64 22.10
C SER A 182 -26.66 -13.94 21.86
N THR A 183 -26.19 -14.55 22.95
CA THR A 183 -25.44 -15.82 22.87
C THR A 183 -26.26 -16.94 22.25
N SER A 184 -27.59 -16.82 22.23
CA SER A 184 -28.50 -17.69 21.47
C SER A 184 -28.35 -17.55 19.96
N ALA A 185 -28.31 -16.32 19.43
CA ALA A 185 -28.17 -16.09 17.99
C ALA A 185 -26.82 -16.60 17.44
N ILE A 186 -25.76 -16.43 18.23
CA ILE A 186 -24.43 -16.96 17.90
C ILE A 186 -24.44 -18.49 17.91
N LYS A 187 -25.08 -19.12 18.91
CA LYS A 187 -25.21 -20.57 18.99
C LYS A 187 -26.00 -21.14 17.81
N GLU A 188 -27.08 -20.48 17.42
CA GLU A 188 -27.91 -20.89 16.29
C GLU A 188 -27.16 -20.79 14.96
N TYR A 189 -26.40 -19.71 14.74
CA TYR A 189 -25.55 -19.58 13.56
C TYR A 189 -24.45 -20.64 13.49
N LEU A 190 -23.80 -20.94 14.62
CA LEU A 190 -22.79 -21.99 14.70
C LEU A 190 -23.38 -23.38 14.48
N GLN A 191 -24.61 -23.62 14.94
CA GLN A 191 -25.29 -24.89 14.74
C GLN A 191 -25.77 -25.08 13.30
N ASN A 192 -26.20 -24.01 12.62
CA ASN A 192 -26.61 -24.07 11.22
C ASN A 192 -25.44 -24.12 10.23
N ASN A 193 -24.23 -23.73 10.65
CA ASN A 193 -23.02 -23.79 9.84
C ASN A 193 -21.99 -24.81 10.37
N GLU A 194 -22.39 -25.68 11.30
CA GLU A 194 -21.54 -26.79 11.71
C GLU A 194 -21.41 -27.75 10.51
N PRO A 195 -20.20 -28.04 10.02
CA PRO A 195 -20.02 -28.96 8.91
C PRO A 195 -20.56 -30.34 9.32
N ASP A 196 -21.47 -30.87 8.51
CA ASP A 196 -22.13 -32.16 8.71
C ASP A 196 -21.13 -33.24 9.11
N SER A 197 -21.10 -33.59 10.41
CA SER A 197 -20.25 -34.65 10.96
C SER A 197 -20.71 -36.06 10.53
N SER A 198 -21.72 -36.15 9.67
CA SER A 198 -22.29 -37.38 9.12
C SER A 198 -21.59 -37.89 7.85
N SER A 199 -20.46 -37.28 7.45
CA SER A 199 -19.71 -37.68 6.24
C SER A 199 -18.23 -38.05 6.48
N PHE A 200 -17.97 -38.78 7.56
CA PHE A 200 -16.77 -39.64 7.69
C PHE A 200 -17.17 -41.05 8.16
#